data_AF-A0A810DUA7-F1
#
_entry.id   AF-A0A810DUA7-F1
#
_cell.length_a   1.000
_cell.length_b   1.000
_cell.length_c   1.000
_cell.angle_alpha   90.00
_cell.angle_beta   90.00
_cell.angle_gamma   90.00
#
_symmetry.space_group_name_H-M   'P 1'
#
loop_
_entity.id
_entity.type
_entity.pdbx_description
1 polymer ?
#
loop_
_entity_poly.entity_id
_entity_poly.type
_entity_poly.pdbx_seq_one_letter_code
_entity_poly.pdbx_strand_id
1 'polypeptide(L)'
;MSEHKGYPQLENGRGSLRAIQVWVNDHGTESVDLVTTQLSLRGKLKWVSPIRSNSMAEYRDVGFLERVGVSDKLTVPLGTFWPSRGPQWDGLGVTEAEEVILVEAKANLKELKSPGTKAGEQSLALIRQTLDEVKDGLGIGVQFDWTKTYYQYANRVAHLYYLRELNGIKAFLINVYFIGDQSVKGPSSVAEWQIAIRRMKKMLGLDYPNILQPYMYDLFIDVQTMKGIT
;
A
#
# COMPACT_ATOMS: atom_id res chain seq x y z
N MET A 1 -2.01 -18.40 -19.89
CA MET A 1 -2.33 -16.97 -20.04
C MET A 1 -3.27 -16.58 -18.91
N SER A 2 -2.74 -16.11 -17.79
CA SER A 2 -3.56 -15.74 -16.63
C SER A 2 -4.02 -14.31 -16.85
N GLU A 3 -5.33 -14.06 -16.85
CA GLU A 3 -5.91 -12.74 -17.11
C GLU A 3 -5.29 -11.67 -16.21
N HIS A 4 -4.64 -10.68 -16.81
CA HIS A 4 -4.14 -9.47 -16.16
C HIS A 4 -5.31 -8.52 -15.81
N LYS A 5 -6.34 -9.04 -15.14
CA LYS A 5 -7.56 -8.30 -14.78
C LYS A 5 -7.48 -7.83 -13.34
N GLY A 6 -7.85 -6.56 -13.13
CA GLY A 6 -8.17 -6.07 -11.79
C GLY A 6 -9.33 -6.87 -11.20
N TYR A 7 -9.39 -6.93 -9.87
CA TYR A 7 -10.41 -7.63 -9.10
C TYR A 7 -11.53 -6.64 -8.76
N PRO A 8 -12.70 -6.71 -9.42
CA PRO A 8 -13.79 -5.77 -9.20
C PRO A 8 -14.23 -5.75 -7.73
N GLN A 9 -14.55 -4.57 -7.23
CA GLN A 9 -15.04 -4.39 -5.87
C GLN A 9 -16.47 -3.83 -5.89
N LEU A 10 -17.28 -4.29 -4.95
CA LEU A 10 -18.64 -3.79 -4.78
C LEU A 10 -18.65 -2.49 -3.96
N GLU A 11 -19.58 -1.58 -4.26
CA GLU A 11 -19.76 -0.32 -3.51
C GLU A 11 -20.43 -0.50 -2.14
N ASN A 12 -20.93 -1.70 -1.83
CA ASN A 12 -21.62 -2.03 -0.59
C ASN A 12 -20.70 -2.59 0.50
N GLY A 13 -19.38 -2.42 0.34
CA GLY A 13 -18.39 -2.79 1.34
C GLY A 13 -18.53 -2.01 2.65
N ARG A 14 -17.66 -2.31 3.61
CA ARG A 14 -17.52 -1.61 4.90
C ARG A 14 -16.05 -1.44 5.25
N GLY A 15 -15.75 -0.64 6.27
CA GLY A 15 -14.36 -0.43 6.69
C GLY A 15 -13.55 0.32 5.64
N SER A 16 -12.25 0.00 5.58
CA SER A 16 -11.29 0.62 4.67
C SER A 16 -11.70 0.53 3.21
N LEU A 17 -12.29 -0.60 2.77
CA LEU A 17 -12.74 -0.77 1.38
C LEU A 17 -13.76 0.29 0.96
N ARG A 18 -14.81 0.51 1.75
CA ARG A 18 -15.81 1.55 1.45
C ARG A 18 -15.21 2.93 1.57
N ALA A 19 -14.41 3.16 2.61
CA ALA A 19 -13.84 4.46 2.89
C ALA A 19 -12.86 4.93 1.80
N ILE A 20 -11.99 4.05 1.27
CA ILE A 20 -11.06 4.38 0.18
C ILE A 20 -11.81 4.65 -1.13
N GLN A 21 -12.87 3.88 -1.43
CA GLN A 21 -13.72 4.10 -2.60
C GLN A 21 -14.40 5.48 -2.55
N VAL A 22 -15.02 5.83 -1.43
CA VAL A 22 -15.67 7.13 -1.25
C VAL A 22 -14.64 8.27 -1.29
N TRP A 23 -13.51 8.12 -0.60
CA TRP A 23 -12.47 9.14 -0.59
C TRP A 23 -11.94 9.45 -1.99
N VAL A 24 -11.69 8.41 -2.81
CA VAL A 24 -11.18 8.58 -4.18
C VAL A 24 -12.24 9.07 -5.16
N ASN A 25 -13.48 8.59 -5.07
CA ASN A 25 -14.50 8.84 -6.10
C ASN A 25 -15.46 9.99 -5.77
N ASP A 26 -15.79 10.21 -4.50
CA ASP A 26 -16.76 11.23 -4.08
C ASP A 26 -16.07 12.47 -3.50
N HIS A 27 -14.83 12.32 -3.02
CA HIS A 27 -13.95 13.39 -2.53
C HIS A 27 -12.66 13.46 -3.36
N GLY A 28 -12.80 13.24 -4.68
CA GLY A 28 -11.67 13.11 -5.60
C GLY A 28 -10.78 14.35 -5.66
N THR A 29 -11.35 15.55 -5.57
CA THR A 29 -10.57 16.81 -5.54
C THR A 29 -9.81 16.92 -4.23
N GLU A 30 -10.49 16.73 -3.09
CA GLU A 30 -9.90 16.81 -1.76
C GLU A 30 -8.81 15.75 -1.55
N SER A 31 -9.03 14.53 -2.04
CA SER A 31 -8.04 13.45 -1.96
C SER A 31 -6.80 13.74 -2.80
N VAL A 32 -6.97 14.26 -4.03
CA VAL A 32 -5.88 14.67 -4.91
C VAL A 32 -5.07 15.80 -4.27
N ASP A 33 -5.74 16.83 -3.77
CA ASP A 33 -5.08 18.00 -3.18
C ASP A 33 -4.31 17.62 -1.90
N LEU A 34 -4.92 16.80 -1.04
CA LEU A 34 -4.28 16.32 0.19
C LEU A 34 -3.01 15.52 -0.13
N VAL A 35 -3.10 14.54 -1.02
CA VAL A 35 -1.95 13.68 -1.37
C VAL A 35 -0.86 14.48 -2.07
N THR A 36 -1.23 15.32 -3.05
CA THR A 36 -0.27 16.15 -3.80
C THR A 36 0.51 17.07 -2.86
N THR A 37 -0.19 17.70 -1.91
CA THR A 37 0.42 18.61 -0.94
C THR A 37 1.30 17.87 0.07
N GLN A 38 0.80 16.79 0.67
CA GLN A 38 1.53 16.04 1.71
C GLN A 38 2.82 15.40 1.18
N LEU A 39 2.78 14.86 -0.04
CA LEU A 39 3.93 14.19 -0.65
C LEU A 39 4.82 15.15 -1.45
N SER A 40 4.41 16.41 -1.61
CA SER A 40 5.07 17.39 -2.50
C SER A 40 5.28 16.82 -3.92
N LEU A 41 4.23 16.19 -4.45
CA LEU A 41 4.27 15.49 -5.74
C LEU A 41 4.53 16.45 -6.90
N ARG A 42 5.15 15.92 -7.95
CA ARG A 42 5.34 16.63 -9.22
C ARG A 42 4.19 16.32 -10.16
N GLY A 43 3.52 17.38 -10.62
CA GLY A 43 2.38 17.27 -11.51
C GLY A 43 1.10 16.82 -10.79
N LYS A 44 -0.03 16.91 -11.47
CA LYS A 44 -1.32 16.58 -10.87
C LYS A 44 -1.45 15.07 -10.68
N LEU A 45 -1.88 14.64 -9.49
CA LEU A 45 -2.23 13.24 -9.22
C LEU A 45 -3.53 12.85 -9.94
N LYS A 46 -3.52 11.67 -10.57
CA LYS A 46 -4.69 10.97 -11.08
C LYS A 46 -4.81 9.61 -10.41
N TRP A 47 -5.95 9.37 -9.75
CA TRP A 47 -6.30 8.03 -9.29
C TRP A 47 -6.60 7.12 -10.48
N VAL A 48 -5.95 5.96 -10.50
CA VAL A 48 -6.22 4.89 -11.47
C VAL A 48 -6.92 3.70 -10.81
N SER A 49 -6.91 3.59 -9.48
CA SER A 49 -7.75 2.68 -8.70
C SER A 49 -7.92 3.25 -7.27
N PRO A 50 -9.06 3.02 -6.59
CA PRO A 50 -10.29 2.43 -7.10
C PRO A 50 -11.13 3.48 -7.83
N ILE A 51 -11.46 3.29 -9.12
CA ILE A 51 -12.32 4.23 -9.87
C ILE A 51 -13.59 3.55 -10.39
N ARG A 52 -14.74 4.25 -10.35
CA ARG A 52 -16.05 3.71 -10.77
C ARG A 52 -16.08 3.19 -12.20
N SER A 53 -15.45 3.90 -13.14
CA SER A 53 -15.40 3.50 -14.56
C SER A 53 -14.68 2.16 -14.80
N ASN A 54 -14.05 1.61 -13.76
CA ASN A 54 -13.34 0.35 -13.80
C ASN A 54 -13.72 -0.53 -12.59
N SER A 55 -15.00 -0.49 -12.21
CA SER A 55 -15.59 -1.32 -11.16
C SER A 55 -14.83 -1.27 -9.83
N MET A 56 -14.18 -0.14 -9.53
CA MET A 56 -13.31 0.05 -8.36
C MET A 56 -12.33 -1.10 -8.14
N ALA A 57 -11.83 -1.67 -9.22
CA ALA A 57 -11.03 -2.87 -9.14
C ALA A 57 -9.73 -2.64 -8.38
N GLU A 58 -9.37 -3.60 -7.53
CA GLU A 58 -8.06 -3.67 -6.89
C GLU A 58 -7.09 -4.49 -7.74
N TYR A 59 -5.80 -4.25 -7.59
CA TYR A 59 -4.79 -4.81 -8.49
C TYR A 59 -3.64 -5.44 -7.72
N ARG A 60 -3.10 -6.54 -8.27
CA ARG A 60 -1.90 -7.22 -7.78
C ARG A 60 -1.03 -7.69 -8.95
N ASP A 61 0.15 -8.17 -8.63
CA ASP A 61 1.10 -8.74 -9.60
C ASP A 61 1.34 -7.81 -10.81
N VAL A 62 1.50 -8.35 -12.01
CA VAL A 62 1.69 -7.56 -13.24
C VAL A 62 0.54 -6.58 -13.48
N GLY A 63 -0.69 -6.90 -13.03
CA GLY A 63 -1.85 -6.03 -13.24
C GLY A 63 -1.71 -4.67 -12.55
N PHE A 64 -1.04 -4.57 -11.39
CA PHE A 64 -0.83 -3.25 -10.78
C PHE A 64 0.23 -2.44 -11.54
N LEU A 65 1.27 -3.11 -12.06
CA LEU A 65 2.35 -2.49 -12.83
C LEU A 65 1.83 -1.93 -14.16
N GLU A 66 0.98 -2.68 -14.85
CA GLU A 66 0.26 -2.21 -16.04
C GLU A 66 -0.66 -1.04 -15.68
N ARG A 67 -1.37 -1.13 -14.55
CA ARG A 67 -2.33 -0.10 -14.15
C ARG A 67 -1.68 1.25 -13.87
N VAL A 68 -0.46 1.24 -13.33
CA VAL A 68 0.33 2.45 -13.09
C VAL A 68 1.28 2.80 -14.25
N GLY A 69 1.26 2.05 -15.34
CA GLY A 69 1.99 2.37 -16.58
C GLY A 69 3.51 2.19 -16.49
N VAL A 70 3.98 1.19 -15.74
CA VAL A 70 5.43 0.93 -15.56
C VAL A 70 5.86 -0.49 -15.91
N SER A 71 4.95 -1.34 -16.39
CA SER A 71 5.23 -2.75 -16.69
C SER A 71 6.34 -2.95 -17.74
N ASP A 72 6.45 -2.03 -18.69
CA ASP A 72 7.47 -2.00 -19.75
C ASP A 72 8.76 -1.27 -19.34
N LYS A 73 8.78 -0.63 -18.17
CA LYS A 73 9.92 0.11 -17.63
C LYS A 73 10.77 -0.71 -16.65
N LEU A 74 10.44 -2.00 -16.46
CA LEU A 74 11.10 -2.86 -15.48
C LEU A 74 12.45 -3.36 -15.99
N THR A 75 13.50 -3.17 -15.20
CA THR A 75 14.80 -3.80 -15.38
C THR A 75 14.84 -5.17 -14.70
N VAL A 76 14.24 -5.30 -13.52
CA VAL A 76 14.12 -6.54 -12.76
C VAL A 76 12.68 -7.07 -12.87
N PRO A 77 12.45 -8.22 -13.52
CA PRO A 77 11.10 -8.77 -13.67
C PRO A 77 10.44 -9.10 -12.32
N LEU A 78 9.14 -8.82 -12.17
CA LEU A 78 8.45 -9.06 -10.89
C LEU A 78 8.54 -10.53 -10.46
N GLY A 79 8.42 -11.48 -11.40
CA GLY A 79 8.45 -12.90 -11.10
C GLY A 79 9.79 -13.42 -10.54
N THR A 80 10.88 -12.68 -10.69
CA THR A 80 12.17 -13.00 -10.05
C THR A 80 12.29 -12.37 -8.67
N PHE A 81 11.46 -11.39 -8.35
CA PHE A 81 11.46 -10.67 -7.06
C PHE A 81 10.37 -11.17 -6.10
N TRP A 82 9.18 -11.52 -6.59
CA TRP A 82 8.07 -11.94 -5.75
C TRP A 82 7.26 -13.06 -6.40
N PRO A 83 6.78 -14.06 -5.63
CA PRO A 83 5.91 -15.09 -6.19
C PRO A 83 4.57 -14.51 -6.65
N SER A 84 3.92 -15.21 -7.58
CA SER A 84 2.56 -14.87 -8.01
C SER A 84 1.59 -14.79 -6.83
N ARG A 85 0.55 -13.96 -6.95
CA ARG A 85 -0.40 -13.62 -5.88
C ARG A 85 0.25 -12.79 -4.78
N GLY A 86 1.03 -11.79 -5.22
CA GLY A 86 1.61 -10.75 -4.38
C GLY A 86 0.56 -9.80 -3.80
N PRO A 87 0.99 -8.66 -3.23
CA PRO A 87 0.10 -7.71 -2.58
C PRO A 87 -0.96 -7.18 -3.55
N GLN A 88 -2.18 -7.09 -3.04
CA GLN A 88 -3.31 -6.46 -3.70
C GLN A 88 -3.48 -5.05 -3.14
N TRP A 89 -3.41 -4.03 -3.99
CA TRP A 89 -3.42 -2.63 -3.61
C TRP A 89 -4.84 -2.09 -3.50
N ASP A 90 -5.15 -1.43 -2.39
CA ASP A 90 -6.45 -0.81 -2.11
C ASP A 90 -6.66 0.45 -2.96
N GLY A 91 -5.57 1.05 -3.43
CA GLY A 91 -5.58 2.19 -4.33
C GLY A 91 -4.26 2.36 -5.07
N LEU A 92 -4.35 2.98 -6.24
CA LEU A 92 -3.23 3.25 -7.13
C LEU A 92 -3.42 4.63 -7.77
N GLY A 93 -2.35 5.41 -7.83
CA GLY A 93 -2.32 6.72 -8.46
C GLY A 93 -1.08 6.91 -9.32
N VAL A 94 -1.18 7.82 -10.29
CA VAL A 94 -0.06 8.24 -11.14
C VAL A 94 -0.13 9.76 -11.31
N THR A 95 1.00 10.44 -11.20
CA THR A 95 1.07 11.87 -11.48
C THR A 95 1.37 12.15 -12.96
N GLU A 96 1.12 13.37 -13.42
CA GLU A 96 1.55 13.82 -14.75
C GLU A 96 3.07 13.73 -14.96
N ALA A 97 3.86 13.74 -13.88
CA ALA A 97 5.31 13.52 -13.91
C ALA A 97 5.71 12.03 -13.78
N GLU A 98 4.76 11.12 -13.99
CA GLU A 98 4.92 9.66 -13.89
C GLU A 98 5.38 9.15 -12.51
N GLU A 99 5.04 9.85 -11.44
CA GLU A 99 5.27 9.34 -10.07
C GLU A 99 4.15 8.38 -9.69
N VAL A 100 4.53 7.19 -9.23
CA VAL A 100 3.62 6.10 -8.85
C VAL A 100 3.21 6.22 -7.39
N ILE A 101 1.92 6.11 -7.12
CA ILE A 101 1.36 6.09 -5.77
C ILE A 101 0.77 4.70 -5.50
N LEU A 102 1.26 4.04 -4.47
CA LEU A 102 0.77 2.76 -3.97
C LEU A 102 0.03 2.99 -2.65
N VAL A 103 -1.19 2.46 -2.50
CA VAL A 103 -2.00 2.69 -1.30
C VAL A 103 -2.36 1.39 -0.58
N GLU A 104 -2.17 1.41 0.74
CA GLU A 104 -2.74 0.46 1.69
C GLU A 104 -3.69 1.21 2.62
N ALA A 105 -4.94 0.78 2.74
CA ALA A 105 -5.97 1.43 3.52
C ALA A 105 -6.43 0.55 4.70
N LYS A 106 -6.55 1.13 5.89
CA LYS A 106 -7.02 0.44 7.11
C LYS A 106 -8.02 1.28 7.88
N ALA A 107 -9.02 0.62 8.47
CA ALA A 107 -10.03 1.26 9.31
C ALA A 107 -10.10 0.67 10.72
N ASN A 108 -9.41 -0.45 11.00
CA ASN A 108 -9.35 -1.10 12.30
C ASN A 108 -7.90 -1.49 12.69
N LEU A 109 -7.51 -1.30 13.95
CA LEU A 109 -6.19 -1.70 14.49
C LEU A 109 -5.88 -3.19 14.32
N LYS A 110 -6.90 -4.05 14.35
CA LYS A 110 -6.73 -5.50 14.16
C LYS A 110 -6.19 -5.83 12.78
N GLU A 111 -6.44 -4.99 11.78
CA GLU A 111 -5.93 -5.14 10.42
C GLU A 111 -4.42 -4.87 10.32
N LEU A 112 -3.84 -4.08 11.24
CA LEU A 112 -2.39 -3.88 11.26
C LEU A 112 -1.67 -5.19 11.54
N LYS A 113 -2.14 -5.97 12.53
CA LYS A 113 -1.50 -7.22 12.97
C LYS A 113 -1.83 -8.37 12.03
N SER A 114 -1.43 -8.25 10.76
CA SER A 114 -1.60 -9.29 9.77
C SER A 114 -0.87 -10.58 10.19
N PRO A 115 -1.42 -11.77 9.87
CA PRO A 115 -0.70 -13.01 10.08
C PRO A 115 0.55 -13.08 9.19
N GLY A 116 1.41 -14.06 9.48
CA GLY A 116 2.52 -14.40 8.60
C GLY A 116 2.09 -14.91 7.24
N THR A 117 3.07 -15.05 6.34
CA THR A 117 2.85 -15.62 5.02
C THR A 117 2.26 -17.03 5.12
N LYS A 118 1.37 -17.35 4.18
CA LYS A 118 0.78 -18.68 4.00
C LYS A 118 1.33 -19.38 2.75
N ALA A 119 2.45 -18.88 2.22
CA ALA A 119 3.07 -19.41 1.02
C ALA A 119 3.54 -20.86 1.22
N GLY A 120 3.41 -21.67 0.17
CA GLY A 120 4.04 -22.99 0.11
C GLY A 120 5.56 -22.87 0.03
N GLU A 121 6.27 -24.00 0.19
CA GLU A 121 7.73 -24.06 0.37
C GLU A 121 8.53 -23.27 -0.68
N GLN A 122 8.24 -23.48 -1.97
CA GLN A 122 8.95 -22.80 -3.06
C GLN A 122 8.74 -21.28 -3.02
N SER A 123 7.50 -20.83 -2.89
CA SER A 123 7.18 -19.40 -2.80
C SER A 123 7.72 -18.77 -1.52
N LEU A 124 7.76 -19.53 -0.41
CA LEU A 124 8.31 -19.08 0.86
C LEU A 124 9.82 -18.86 0.79
N ALA A 125 10.55 -19.72 0.06
CA ALA A 125 11.99 -19.55 -0.16
C ALA A 125 12.27 -18.22 -0.88
N LEU A 126 11.54 -17.93 -1.96
CA LEU A 126 11.65 -16.66 -2.68
C LEU A 126 11.27 -15.48 -1.78
N ILE A 127 10.15 -15.55 -1.05
CA ILE A 127 9.74 -14.48 -0.11
C ILE A 127 10.84 -14.20 0.92
N ARG A 128 11.45 -15.23 1.51
CA ARG A 128 12.53 -15.05 2.51
C ARG A 128 13.72 -14.35 1.89
N GLN A 129 14.21 -14.86 0.77
CA GLN A 129 15.32 -14.26 0.03
C GLN A 129 15.06 -12.78 -0.26
N THR A 130 13.88 -12.46 -0.81
CA THR A 130 13.52 -11.09 -1.15
C THR A 130 13.41 -10.19 0.08
N LEU A 131 12.79 -10.66 1.16
CA LEU A 131 12.66 -9.86 2.37
C LEU A 131 14.01 -9.66 3.06
N ASP A 132 14.93 -10.62 2.98
CA ASP A 132 16.29 -10.48 3.48
C ASP A 132 17.08 -9.46 2.63
N GLU A 133 17.00 -9.53 1.30
CA GLU A 133 17.61 -8.53 0.40
C GLU A 133 17.10 -7.11 0.69
N VAL A 134 15.78 -6.94 0.85
CA VAL A 134 15.17 -5.65 1.19
C VAL A 134 15.67 -5.17 2.55
N LYS A 135 15.67 -6.04 3.58
CA LYS A 135 16.16 -5.65 4.91
C LYS A 135 17.63 -5.22 4.86
N ASP A 136 18.48 -5.95 4.14
CA ASP A 136 19.90 -5.62 3.98
C ASP A 136 20.05 -4.24 3.31
N GLY A 137 19.31 -3.97 2.23
CA GLY A 137 19.26 -2.68 1.56
C GLY A 137 18.75 -1.53 2.43
N LEU A 138 17.97 -1.83 3.47
CA LEU A 138 17.46 -0.86 4.45
C LEU A 138 18.32 -0.79 5.73
N GLY A 139 19.38 -1.59 5.86
CA GLY A 139 20.19 -1.67 7.07
C GLY A 139 19.48 -2.32 8.26
N ILE A 140 18.49 -3.17 8.02
CA ILE A 140 17.68 -3.82 9.04
C ILE A 140 18.28 -5.18 9.37
N GLY A 141 18.52 -5.43 10.66
CA GLY A 141 19.17 -6.65 11.12
C GLY A 141 18.35 -7.94 10.85
N VAL A 142 19.07 -9.05 10.65
CA VAL A 142 18.50 -10.37 10.35
C VAL A 142 17.56 -10.91 11.44
N GLN A 143 17.63 -10.41 12.67
CA GLN A 143 16.74 -10.79 13.77
C GLN A 143 15.27 -10.40 13.53
N PHE A 144 15.00 -9.44 12.64
CA PHE A 144 13.65 -9.03 12.28
C PHE A 144 13.06 -9.97 11.22
N ASP A 145 12.18 -10.87 11.65
CA ASP A 145 11.53 -11.84 10.77
C ASP A 145 10.25 -11.27 10.15
N TRP A 146 10.39 -10.68 8.97
CA TRP A 146 9.30 -10.07 8.20
C TRP A 146 8.32 -11.08 7.61
N THR A 147 8.59 -12.39 7.68
CA THR A 147 7.65 -13.43 7.19
C THR A 147 6.52 -13.74 8.17
N LYS A 148 6.59 -13.20 9.39
CA LYS A 148 5.66 -13.44 10.50
C LYS A 148 4.65 -12.30 10.66
N THR A 149 4.41 -11.86 11.89
CA THR A 149 3.43 -10.81 12.19
C THR A 149 3.75 -9.54 11.41
N TYR A 150 2.72 -8.84 10.92
CA TYR A 150 2.84 -7.64 10.08
C TYR A 150 3.35 -7.90 8.64
N TYR A 151 3.30 -9.15 8.18
CA TYR A 151 3.69 -9.53 6.81
C TYR A 151 3.09 -8.67 5.70
N GLN A 152 1.84 -8.20 5.84
CA GLN A 152 1.23 -7.31 4.85
C GLN A 152 2.01 -6.00 4.75
N TYR A 153 2.34 -5.36 5.87
CA TYR A 153 3.13 -4.14 5.85
C TYR A 153 4.52 -4.38 5.27
N ALA A 154 5.18 -5.47 5.69
CA ALA A 154 6.49 -5.87 5.16
C ALA A 154 6.49 -6.07 3.64
N ASN A 155 5.45 -6.71 3.08
CA ASN A 155 5.37 -6.92 1.64
C ASN A 155 5.09 -5.63 0.85
N ARG A 156 4.41 -4.63 1.44
CA ARG A 156 4.26 -3.30 0.83
C ARG A 156 5.57 -2.54 0.79
N VAL A 157 6.36 -2.60 1.87
CA VAL A 157 7.71 -2.03 1.91
C VAL A 157 8.62 -2.70 0.88
N ALA A 158 8.56 -4.03 0.75
CA ALA A 158 9.32 -4.75 -0.27
C ALA A 158 8.96 -4.32 -1.70
N HIS A 159 7.67 -4.07 -1.99
CA HIS A 159 7.27 -3.59 -3.32
C HIS A 159 7.65 -2.14 -3.59
N LEU A 160 7.73 -1.30 -2.55
CA LEU A 160 8.30 0.04 -2.69
C LEU A 160 9.79 -0.03 -3.01
N TYR A 161 10.56 -0.87 -2.30
CA TYR A 161 11.97 -1.13 -2.59
C TYR A 161 12.16 -1.62 -4.03
N TYR A 162 11.33 -2.58 -4.46
CA TYR A 162 11.36 -3.12 -5.81
C TYR A 162 11.19 -2.06 -6.90
N LEU A 163 10.20 -1.16 -6.76
CA LEU A 163 10.01 -0.11 -7.75
C LEU A 163 11.17 0.87 -7.74
N ARG A 164 11.57 1.36 -6.55
CA ARG A 164 12.54 2.45 -6.43
C ARG A 164 13.97 2.01 -6.66
N GLU A 165 14.42 1.04 -5.88
CA GLU A 165 15.83 0.68 -5.79
C GLU A 165 16.22 -0.31 -6.89
N LEU A 166 15.35 -1.29 -7.20
CA LEU A 166 15.66 -2.29 -8.22
C LEU A 166 15.29 -1.86 -9.65
N ASN A 167 14.33 -0.96 -9.81
CA ASN A 167 13.83 -0.55 -11.13
C ASN A 167 13.94 0.96 -11.42
N GLY A 168 14.38 1.78 -10.47
CA GLY A 168 14.53 3.23 -10.68
C GLY A 168 13.21 3.99 -10.88
N ILE A 169 12.08 3.37 -10.53
CA ILE A 169 10.74 3.95 -10.68
C ILE A 169 10.46 4.83 -9.47
N LYS A 170 10.07 6.08 -9.72
CA LYS A 170 9.65 7.01 -8.66
C LYS A 170 8.31 6.57 -8.09
N ALA A 171 8.34 5.88 -6.96
CA ALA A 171 7.15 5.40 -6.28
C ALA A 171 7.06 5.92 -4.83
N PHE A 172 5.83 6.08 -4.35
CA PHE A 172 5.50 6.41 -2.98
C PHE A 172 4.54 5.36 -2.42
N LEU A 173 4.73 4.99 -1.15
CA LEU A 173 3.81 4.15 -0.41
C LEU A 173 3.02 5.00 0.58
N ILE A 174 1.71 5.02 0.44
CA ILE A 174 0.79 5.71 1.34
C ILE A 174 0.02 4.67 2.13
N ASN A 175 0.15 4.72 3.46
CA ASN A 175 -0.74 4.03 4.36
C ASN A 175 -1.84 5.00 4.80
N VAL A 176 -3.07 4.73 4.39
CA VAL A 176 -4.25 5.51 4.77
C VAL A 176 -4.92 4.86 5.98
N TYR A 177 -5.04 5.62 7.05
CA TYR A 177 -5.68 5.19 8.29
C TYR A 177 -6.95 6.00 8.52
N PHE A 178 -8.09 5.33 8.39
CA PHE A 178 -9.39 5.93 8.64
C PHE A 178 -9.66 6.02 10.14
N ILE A 179 -10.20 7.16 10.56
CA ILE A 179 -10.55 7.47 11.94
C ILE A 179 -12.07 7.54 12.05
N GLY A 180 -12.63 6.97 13.11
CA GLY A 180 -14.03 7.13 13.47
C GLY A 180 -14.99 6.15 12.79
N ASP A 181 -14.51 5.19 12.00
CA ASP A 181 -15.37 4.21 11.31
C ASP A 181 -16.06 3.25 12.29
N GLN A 182 -17.33 3.54 12.60
CA GLN A 182 -18.13 2.76 13.53
C GLN A 182 -18.51 1.38 12.97
N SER A 183 -18.56 1.20 11.64
CA SER A 183 -18.96 -0.06 11.00
C SER A 183 -18.00 -1.21 11.32
N VAL A 184 -16.75 -0.89 11.64
CA VAL A 184 -15.69 -1.83 12.02
C VAL A 184 -15.14 -1.60 13.42
N LYS A 185 -15.74 -0.71 14.22
CA LYS A 185 -15.21 -0.29 15.54
C LYS A 185 -13.77 0.21 15.42
N GLY A 186 -13.53 1.09 14.46
CA GLY A 186 -12.23 1.67 14.18
C GLY A 186 -11.74 2.64 15.27
N PRO A 187 -10.45 3.02 15.25
CA PRO A 187 -9.89 4.00 16.19
C PRO A 187 -10.60 5.33 16.13
N SER A 188 -10.71 5.98 17.28
CA SER A 188 -11.36 7.29 17.40
C SER A 188 -10.39 8.47 17.25
N SER A 189 -9.08 8.21 17.15
CA SER A 189 -8.06 9.26 17.12
C SER A 189 -6.81 8.88 16.33
N VAL A 190 -6.10 9.90 15.86
CA VAL A 190 -4.76 9.77 15.27
C VAL A 190 -3.77 9.14 16.27
N ALA A 191 -3.87 9.48 17.56
CA ALA A 191 -2.96 9.02 18.59
C ALA A 191 -3.01 7.49 18.78
N GLU A 192 -4.21 6.89 18.74
CA GLU A 192 -4.39 5.44 18.79
C GLU A 192 -3.67 4.74 17.63
N TRP A 193 -3.84 5.26 16.40
CA TRP A 193 -3.13 4.74 15.23
C TRP A 193 -1.61 4.86 15.38
N GLN A 194 -1.11 6.04 15.75
CA GLN A 194 0.32 6.29 15.91
C GLN A 194 0.98 5.37 16.95
N ILE A 195 0.29 5.04 18.05
CA ILE A 195 0.81 4.07 19.03
C ILE A 195 0.96 2.68 18.39
N ALA A 196 -0.05 2.22 17.65
CA ALA A 196 -0.01 0.91 17.00
C ALA A 196 1.04 0.86 15.87
N ILE A 197 1.11 1.90 15.04
CA ILE A 197 2.08 2.02 13.94
C ILE A 197 3.52 2.03 14.48
N ARG A 198 3.81 2.80 15.54
CA ARG A 198 5.14 2.82 16.16
C ARG A 198 5.54 1.44 16.68
N ARG A 199 4.62 0.71 17.31
CA ARG A 199 4.86 -0.67 17.77
C ARG A 199 5.15 -1.61 16.59
N MET A 200 4.37 -1.51 15.51
CA MET A 200 4.61 -2.28 14.29
C MET A 200 5.98 -1.98 13.69
N LYS A 201 6.31 -0.69 13.46
CA LYS A 201 7.60 -0.26 12.89
C LYS A 201 8.78 -0.77 13.73
N LYS A 202 8.72 -0.66 15.05
CA LYS A 202 9.74 -1.21 15.97
C LYS A 202 9.88 -2.73 15.87
N MET A 203 8.78 -3.46 15.78
CA MET A 203 8.80 -4.93 15.61
C MET A 203 9.38 -5.36 14.26
N LEU A 204 9.38 -4.47 13.26
CA LEU A 204 9.96 -4.69 11.94
C LEU A 204 11.36 -4.08 11.78
N GLY A 205 11.90 -3.39 12.80
CA GLY A 205 13.18 -2.68 12.70
C GLY A 205 13.14 -1.43 11.80
N LEU A 206 11.94 -0.91 11.52
CA LEU A 206 11.69 0.28 10.69
C LEU A 206 11.53 1.56 11.51
N ASP A 207 11.91 1.53 12.79
CA ASP A 207 11.92 2.70 13.67
C ASP A 207 13.22 3.53 13.58
N TYR A 208 14.15 3.11 12.73
CA TYR A 208 15.39 3.83 12.41
C TYR A 208 15.36 4.42 10.99
N PRO A 209 16.08 5.54 10.75
CA PRO A 209 16.20 6.11 9.42
C PRO A 209 16.71 5.12 8.37
N ASN A 210 16.07 5.12 7.20
CA ASN A 210 16.44 4.28 6.06
C ASN A 210 16.08 4.99 4.74
N ILE A 211 16.59 4.45 3.65
CA ILE A 211 16.49 5.05 2.31
C ILE A 211 15.06 5.17 1.78
N LEU A 212 14.11 4.36 2.28
CA LEU A 212 12.72 4.40 1.83
C LEU A 212 11.84 5.34 2.66
N GLN A 213 12.26 5.74 3.86
CA GLN A 213 11.47 6.59 4.75
C GLN A 213 10.95 7.88 4.09
N PRO A 214 11.72 8.60 3.24
CA PRO A 214 11.22 9.79 2.55
C PRO A 214 10.08 9.54 1.55
N TYR A 215 9.81 8.27 1.22
CA TYR A 215 8.81 7.87 0.22
C TYR A 215 7.64 7.09 0.84
N MET A 216 7.57 7.05 2.17
CA MET A 216 6.53 6.35 2.93
C MET A 216 5.74 7.34 3.79
N TYR A 217 4.43 7.41 3.57
CA TYR A 217 3.57 8.37 4.23
C TYR A 217 2.44 7.68 4.98
N ASP A 218 2.16 8.16 6.18
CA ASP A 218 1.00 7.76 6.97
C ASP A 218 -0.02 8.92 6.91
N LEU A 219 -1.15 8.71 6.23
CA LEU A 219 -2.24 9.69 6.15
C LEU A 219 -3.38 9.27 7.07
N PHE A 220 -3.95 10.25 7.78
CA PHE A 220 -5.04 10.03 8.71
C PHE A 220 -6.28 10.77 8.22
N ILE A 221 -7.37 10.05 7.98
CA ILE A 221 -8.59 10.62 7.38
C ILE A 221 -9.77 10.33 8.30
N ASP A 222 -10.42 11.37 8.79
CA ASP A 222 -11.62 11.24 9.59
C ASP A 222 -12.83 10.97 8.69
N VAL A 223 -13.50 9.84 8.90
CA VAL A 223 -14.65 9.45 8.07
C VAL A 223 -15.84 10.39 8.21
N GLN A 224 -15.94 11.14 9.30
CA GLN A 224 -17.01 12.13 9.51
C GLN A 224 -16.88 13.33 8.57
N THR A 225 -15.67 13.58 8.05
CA THR A 225 -15.43 14.63 7.04
C THR A 225 -15.88 14.20 5.65
N MET A 226 -16.12 12.91 5.43
CA MET A 226 -16.50 12.35 4.14
C MET A 226 -18.00 12.09 4.07
N LYS A 227 -18.71 12.86 3.23
CA LYS A 227 -20.09 12.56 2.86
C LYS A 227 -20.17 11.18 2.20
N GLY A 228 -21.16 10.36 2.57
CA GLY A 228 -21.43 9.06 1.94
C GLY A 228 -20.87 7.81 2.65
N ILE A 229 -20.30 7.95 3.85
CA ILE A 229 -19.81 6.85 4.70
C ILE A 229 -20.72 6.52 5.90
N THR A 230 -21.71 7.35 6.23
CA THR A 230 -22.67 7.10 7.34
C THR A 230 -23.60 5.93 7.09
#